data_AF-A0A8C9F750-F1
#
_entry.id   AF-A0A8C9F750-F1
#
_cell.length_a   1.000
_cell.length_b   1.000
_cell.length_c   1.000
_cell.angle_alpha   90.00
_cell.angle_beta   90.00
_cell.angle_gamma   90.00
#
_symmetry.space_group_name_H-M   'P 1'
#
loop_
_entity.id
_entity.type
_entity.pdbx_description
1 polymer ?
#
loop_
_entity_poly.entity_id
_entity_poly.type
_entity_poly.pdbx_seq_one_letter_code
_entity_poly.pdbx_strand_id
1 'polypeptide(L)'
;MYFYKSSQCFAAQLCVCGLLLFLDLCVDIIGGHEVAPHSRPFMAMLRGEDFCGGALIKPSWVLTAAHCTLEGGSVTLGAHSRTKREKEKQVIKIAKEIRYPGYVRGEKEHDIMLLKLSKRAKINNAVQDIPLPTSGDDVKPGTTCRVAGWGRTTNRNEKLSDTLREVNVTVISRKTCNDKKHYKNSITNNMICAGSKGRKKGSCNVSIFIGIIHIDYIKNTT
;
A
#
# COMPACT_ATOMS: atom_id res chain seq x y z
N MET A 1 -15.04 -18.58 47.13
CA MET A 1 -13.98 -18.77 48.14
C MET A 1 -13.07 -17.55 48.05
N TYR A 2 -13.20 -16.66 49.03
CA TYR A 2 -12.55 -15.34 49.11
C TYR A 2 -11.08 -15.45 49.53
N PHE A 3 -10.25 -14.46 49.17
CA PHE A 3 -9.57 -13.49 50.06
C PHE A 3 -8.78 -12.50 49.15
N TYR A 4 -9.25 -11.27 48.92
CA TYR A 4 -9.12 -9.98 49.68
C TYR A 4 -7.90 -9.14 49.22
N LYS A 5 -8.08 -7.98 48.52
CA LYS A 5 -8.31 -6.57 48.97
C LYS A 5 -6.98 -5.89 49.41
N SER A 6 -6.66 -4.61 49.20
CA SER A 6 -7.39 -3.33 49.08
C SER A 6 -6.39 -2.25 48.58
N SER A 7 -6.67 -0.98 48.23
CA SER A 7 -7.73 -0.02 48.54
C SER A 7 -7.80 1.09 47.48
N GLN A 8 -8.97 1.70 47.35
CA GLN A 8 -9.36 2.80 46.46
C GLN A 8 -9.14 4.18 47.11
N CYS A 9 -9.15 5.26 46.32
CA CYS A 9 -9.91 6.48 46.64
C CYS A 9 -10.28 7.30 45.39
N PHE A 10 -11.47 7.91 45.46
CA PHE A 10 -12.23 8.74 44.49
C PHE A 10 -11.48 10.04 44.08
N ALA A 11 -11.80 10.81 43.03
CA ALA A 11 -13.09 11.26 42.51
C ALA A 11 -13.00 11.82 41.05
N ALA A 12 -14.17 12.07 40.48
CA ALA A 12 -14.50 12.55 39.14
C ALA A 12 -13.80 13.84 38.66
N GLN A 13 -13.56 14.01 37.35
CA GLN A 13 -14.45 14.70 36.39
C GLN A 13 -13.75 14.98 35.03
N LEU A 14 -14.42 14.62 33.93
CA LEU A 14 -14.40 15.17 32.55
C LEU A 14 -13.15 15.14 31.63
N CYS A 15 -13.43 14.74 30.37
CA CYS A 15 -12.75 15.09 29.11
C CYS A 15 -11.33 14.49 28.93
N VAL A 16 -10.97 13.75 27.88
CA VAL A 16 -10.99 14.14 26.46
C VAL A 16 -10.86 12.86 25.61
N CYS A 17 -11.53 12.89 24.47
CA CYS A 17 -11.39 12.00 23.32
C CYS A 17 -9.91 11.69 22.99
N GLY A 18 -9.50 10.42 23.05
CA GLY A 18 -8.11 10.00 22.81
C GLY A 18 -8.04 8.86 21.79
N LEU A 19 -8.34 9.20 20.54
CA LEU A 19 -8.06 8.44 19.33
C LEU A 19 -6.66 7.82 19.39
N LEU A 20 -6.53 6.50 19.33
CA LEU A 20 -5.29 5.86 18.88
C LEU A 20 -5.58 5.05 17.63
N LEU A 21 -5.55 5.79 16.52
CA LEU A 21 -5.38 5.29 15.17
C LEU A 21 -4.03 4.57 15.10
N PHE A 22 -4.01 3.24 15.16
CA PHE A 22 -2.92 2.47 14.56
C PHE A 22 -3.26 2.28 13.08
N LEU A 23 -3.14 3.36 12.30
CA LEU A 23 -3.05 3.32 10.84
C LEU A 23 -1.56 3.29 10.46
N ASP A 24 -0.88 2.18 10.73
CA ASP A 24 0.39 1.90 10.05
C ASP A 24 0.08 1.34 8.66
N LEU A 25 -0.40 2.22 7.78
CA LEU A 25 -0.66 1.95 6.36
C LEU A 25 0.30 2.75 5.47
N CYS A 26 1.55 2.87 5.92
CA CYS A 26 2.59 3.47 5.09
C CYS A 26 3.35 2.39 4.31
N VAL A 27 3.42 2.55 2.99
CA VAL A 27 4.21 1.68 2.12
C VAL A 27 5.69 1.98 2.32
N ASP A 28 6.40 1.11 3.01
CA ASP A 28 7.84 1.27 3.25
C ASP A 28 8.68 0.81 2.03
N ILE A 29 9.49 1.71 1.48
CA ILE A 29 10.50 1.42 0.44
C ILE A 29 11.90 1.39 1.07
N ILE A 30 12.07 0.53 2.06
CA ILE A 30 13.32 0.41 2.82
C ILE A 30 14.36 -0.35 2.00
N GLY A 31 15.56 0.23 1.87
CA GLY A 31 16.63 -0.36 1.05
C GLY A 31 16.40 -0.27 -0.46
N GLY A 32 15.36 0.46 -0.89
CA GLY A 32 15.11 0.75 -2.30
C GLY A 32 15.94 1.90 -2.85
N HIS A 33 15.88 2.09 -4.16
CA HIS A 33 16.55 3.16 -4.89
C HIS A 33 15.54 4.11 -5.53
N GLU A 34 15.94 5.35 -5.80
CA GLU A 34 15.15 6.27 -6.60
C GLU A 34 15.06 5.76 -8.04
N VAL A 35 13.87 5.79 -8.63
CA VAL A 35 13.70 5.40 -10.04
C VAL A 35 14.04 6.57 -10.96
N ALA A 36 14.37 6.29 -12.22
CA ALA A 36 14.45 7.35 -13.22
C ALA A 36 13.09 8.09 -13.32
N PRO A 37 13.08 9.43 -13.41
CA PRO A 37 11.83 10.19 -13.51
C PRO A 37 10.91 9.66 -14.60
N HIS A 38 9.62 9.52 -14.27
CA HIS A 38 8.55 9.05 -15.16
C HIS A 38 8.71 7.61 -15.69
N SER A 39 9.68 6.83 -15.20
CA SER A 39 9.91 5.44 -15.63
C SER A 39 8.87 4.42 -15.12
N ARG A 40 7.93 4.84 -14.27
CA ARG A 40 6.80 4.03 -13.78
C ARG A 40 5.49 4.75 -14.15
N PRO A 41 5.12 4.75 -15.45
CA PRO A 41 4.08 5.64 -15.97
C PRO A 41 2.65 5.29 -15.50
N PHE A 42 2.46 4.13 -14.88
CA PHE A 42 1.20 3.71 -14.26
C PHE A 42 1.06 4.15 -12.80
N MET A 43 2.11 4.66 -12.16
CA MET A 43 2.04 5.04 -10.75
C MET A 43 1.13 6.25 -10.57
N ALA A 44 0.17 6.09 -9.66
CA ALA A 44 -0.76 7.12 -9.26
C ALA A 44 -0.46 7.56 -7.82
N MET A 45 -0.27 8.86 -7.62
CA MET A 45 -0.18 9.47 -6.30
C MET A 45 -1.57 9.97 -5.92
N LEU A 46 -2.12 9.44 -4.82
CA LEU A 46 -3.49 9.70 -4.38
C LEU A 46 -3.45 10.62 -3.16
N ARG A 47 -4.32 11.64 -3.17
CA ARG A 47 -4.45 12.61 -2.08
C ARG A 47 -5.92 12.82 -1.74
N GLY A 48 -6.29 12.52 -0.51
CA GLY A 48 -7.54 12.92 0.14
C GLY A 48 -7.26 13.21 1.61
N GLU A 49 -8.03 12.60 2.51
CA GLU A 49 -7.64 12.55 3.93
C GLU A 49 -6.34 11.74 4.11
N ASP A 50 -6.21 10.65 3.35
CA ASP A 50 -5.01 9.83 3.31
C ASP A 50 -4.08 10.20 2.12
N PHE A 51 -2.80 9.89 2.30
CA PHE A 51 -1.82 9.83 1.21
C PHE A 51 -1.59 8.37 0.82
N CYS A 52 -2.02 8.00 -0.39
CA CYS A 52 -1.91 6.62 -0.88
C CYS A 52 -1.21 6.55 -2.25
N GLY A 53 -0.78 5.33 -2.59
CA GLY A 53 -0.39 4.97 -3.95
C GLY A 53 -1.52 4.25 -4.68
N GLY A 54 -1.44 4.19 -6.01
CA GLY A 54 -2.33 3.41 -6.85
C GLY A 54 -1.75 3.15 -8.24
N ALA A 55 -2.50 2.45 -9.08
CA ALA A 55 -2.14 2.09 -10.44
C ALA A 55 -3.17 2.60 -11.43
N LEU A 56 -2.75 3.30 -12.48
CA LEU A 56 -3.61 3.46 -13.65
C LEU A 56 -3.75 2.11 -14.35
N ILE A 57 -4.97 1.58 -14.40
CA ILE A 57 -5.26 0.28 -15.04
C ILE A 57 -6.03 0.45 -16.35
N LYS A 58 -6.66 1.62 -16.54
CA LYS A 58 -7.22 2.11 -17.79
C LYS A 58 -7.23 3.64 -17.74
N PRO A 59 -7.35 4.36 -18.87
CA PRO A 59 -7.29 5.82 -18.89
C PRO A 59 -8.27 6.57 -17.96
N SER A 60 -9.35 5.96 -17.50
CA SER A 60 -10.30 6.56 -16.54
C SER A 60 -10.40 5.82 -15.21
N TRP A 61 -9.51 4.84 -14.96
CA TRP A 61 -9.62 3.92 -13.83
C TRP A 61 -8.28 3.71 -13.15
N VAL A 62 -8.28 3.96 -11.83
CA VAL A 62 -7.14 3.67 -10.96
C VAL A 62 -7.52 2.57 -9.98
N LEU A 63 -6.63 1.59 -9.78
CA LEU A 63 -6.75 0.57 -8.75
C LEU A 63 -5.93 1.01 -7.53
N THR A 64 -6.51 0.89 -6.33
CA THR A 64 -5.89 1.27 -5.05
C THR A 64 -6.43 0.42 -3.90
N ALA A 65 -5.85 0.54 -2.71
CA ALA A 65 -6.31 -0.16 -1.52
C ALA A 65 -7.66 0.40 -1.02
N ALA A 66 -8.53 -0.48 -0.53
CA ALA A 66 -9.82 -0.09 0.05
C ALA A 66 -9.71 0.49 1.45
N HIS A 67 -8.55 0.51 2.10
CA HIS A 67 -8.37 1.24 3.34
C HIS A 67 -8.13 2.74 3.13
N CYS A 68 -7.75 3.17 1.93
CA CYS A 68 -7.48 4.58 1.63
C CYS A 68 -8.76 5.42 1.73
N THR A 69 -8.67 6.58 2.37
CA THR A 69 -9.76 7.55 2.53
C THR A 69 -9.49 8.74 1.61
N LEU A 70 -10.19 8.80 0.48
CA LEU A 70 -9.85 9.66 -0.65
C LEU A 70 -10.99 10.62 -1.06
N GLU A 71 -12.00 10.79 -0.20
CA GLU A 71 -13.21 11.54 -0.52
C GLU A 71 -12.88 13.00 -0.86
N GLY A 72 -13.47 13.51 -1.95
CA GLY A 72 -13.15 14.86 -2.47
C GLY A 72 -11.71 15.02 -3.02
N GLY A 73 -10.93 13.94 -3.03
CA GLY A 73 -9.52 13.93 -3.34
C GLY A 73 -9.17 13.96 -4.83
N SER A 74 -7.89 13.71 -5.11
CA SER A 74 -7.33 13.72 -6.46
C SER A 74 -6.31 12.61 -6.69
N VAL A 75 -6.18 12.26 -7.96
CA VAL A 75 -5.17 11.37 -8.51
C VAL A 75 -4.17 12.24 -9.28
N THR A 76 -2.89 12.12 -8.95
CA THR A 76 -1.80 12.70 -9.73
C THR A 76 -1.06 11.58 -10.47
N LEU A 77 -1.12 11.61 -11.80
CA LEU A 77 -0.40 10.70 -12.70
C LEU A 77 0.85 11.38 -13.26
N GLY A 78 1.86 10.61 -13.66
CA GLY A 78 3.08 11.13 -14.28
C GLY A 78 4.02 11.87 -13.32
N ALA A 79 3.77 11.79 -12.02
CA ALA A 79 4.64 12.36 -11.00
C ALA A 79 5.91 11.53 -10.81
N HIS A 80 7.05 12.21 -10.62
CA HIS A 80 8.25 11.62 -10.00
C HIS A 80 8.47 12.19 -8.61
N SER A 81 8.41 13.51 -8.45
CA SER A 81 8.47 14.18 -7.14
C SER A 81 7.07 14.46 -6.59
N ARG A 82 6.86 14.40 -5.28
CA ARG A 82 5.60 14.82 -4.63
C ARG A 82 5.43 16.32 -4.63
N THR A 83 6.52 17.06 -4.43
CA THR A 83 6.50 18.50 -4.15
C THR A 83 6.87 19.37 -5.34
N LYS A 84 7.74 18.90 -6.24
CA LYS A 84 8.15 19.68 -7.42
C LYS A 84 7.02 19.80 -8.44
N ARG A 85 7.00 20.90 -9.18
CA ARG A 85 6.15 21.03 -10.37
C ARG A 85 6.84 20.30 -11.52
N GLU A 86 6.09 19.45 -12.22
CA GLU A 86 6.55 18.65 -13.36
C GLU A 86 5.50 18.80 -14.46
N LYS A 87 5.94 19.04 -15.71
CA LYS A 87 5.02 19.29 -16.83
C LYS A 87 4.21 18.04 -17.21
N GLU A 88 4.72 16.87 -16.85
CA GLU A 88 4.14 15.55 -17.06
C GLU A 88 2.97 15.27 -16.12
N LYS A 89 2.88 15.98 -14.99
CA LYS A 89 1.84 15.72 -13.99
C LYS A 89 0.46 16.00 -14.51
N GLN A 90 -0.42 15.03 -14.34
CA GLN A 90 -1.85 15.17 -14.57
C GLN A 90 -2.59 15.02 -13.25
N VAL A 91 -3.09 16.12 -12.72
CA VAL A 91 -3.95 16.11 -11.53
C VAL A 91 -5.41 16.02 -11.97
N ILE A 92 -6.08 14.95 -11.53
CA ILE A 92 -7.45 14.63 -11.92
C ILE A 92 -8.27 14.35 -10.66
N LYS A 93 -9.44 14.96 -10.53
CA LYS A 93 -10.34 14.72 -9.39
C LYS A 93 -10.88 13.28 -9.42
N ILE A 94 -11.09 12.72 -8.23
CA ILE A 94 -11.80 11.44 -8.07
C ILE A 94 -13.30 11.71 -8.25
N ALA A 95 -13.95 10.99 -9.17
CA ALA A 95 -15.39 11.10 -9.39
C ALA A 95 -16.18 10.05 -8.61
N LYS A 96 -15.60 8.86 -8.40
CA LYS A 96 -16.23 7.80 -7.63
C LYS A 96 -15.19 6.87 -7.02
N GLU A 97 -15.43 6.51 -5.76
CA GLU A 97 -14.76 5.42 -5.06
C GLU A 97 -15.66 4.17 -5.11
N ILE A 98 -15.11 3.04 -5.54
CA ILE A 98 -15.82 1.76 -5.66
C ILE A 98 -14.99 0.72 -4.90
N ARG A 99 -15.23 0.64 -3.58
CA ARG A 99 -14.62 -0.38 -2.72
C ARG A 99 -15.19 -1.75 -3.07
N TYR A 100 -14.37 -2.79 -2.90
CA TYR A 100 -14.87 -4.15 -3.03
C TYR A 100 -16.01 -4.37 -2.01
N PRO A 101 -17.15 -4.96 -2.41
CA PRO A 101 -18.31 -5.10 -1.52
C PRO A 101 -18.05 -5.88 -0.23
N GLY A 102 -17.08 -6.80 -0.24
CA GLY A 102 -16.68 -7.56 0.94
C GLY A 102 -15.66 -6.87 1.86
N TYR A 103 -15.21 -5.65 1.54
CA TYR A 103 -14.28 -4.92 2.41
C TYR A 103 -14.98 -4.39 3.67
N VAL A 104 -14.41 -4.70 4.83
CA VAL A 104 -14.85 -4.18 6.13
C VAL A 104 -13.77 -3.29 6.71
N ARG A 105 -14.12 -2.06 7.09
CA ARG A 105 -13.14 -1.10 7.62
C ARG A 105 -12.50 -1.63 8.91
N GLY A 106 -11.17 -1.63 8.95
CA GLY A 106 -10.38 -2.16 10.07
C GLY A 106 -9.96 -3.61 9.91
N GLU A 107 -10.54 -4.33 8.94
CA GLU A 107 -10.04 -5.64 8.52
C GLU A 107 -8.99 -5.48 7.40
N LYS A 108 -8.12 -6.48 7.28
CA LYS A 108 -7.09 -6.53 6.23
C LYS A 108 -7.57 -7.26 4.97
N GLU A 109 -8.75 -7.86 5.04
CA GLU A 109 -9.34 -8.70 3.99
C GLU A 109 -9.99 -7.85 2.91
N HIS A 110 -9.94 -8.32 1.65
CA HIS A 110 -10.55 -7.65 0.50
C HIS A 110 -10.16 -6.16 0.33
N ASP A 111 -8.92 -5.82 0.67
CA ASP A 111 -8.41 -4.44 0.66
C ASP A 111 -8.12 -3.91 -0.76
N ILE A 112 -9.16 -3.81 -1.59
CA ILE A 112 -9.08 -3.39 -3.00
C ILE A 112 -10.24 -2.47 -3.39
N MET A 113 -9.91 -1.39 -4.08
CA MET A 113 -10.84 -0.35 -4.51
C MET A 113 -10.50 0.15 -5.92
N LEU A 114 -11.55 0.40 -6.70
CA LEU A 114 -11.45 1.13 -7.97
C LEU A 114 -11.81 2.60 -7.77
N LEU A 115 -11.02 3.48 -8.36
CA LEU A 115 -11.30 4.89 -8.50
C LEU A 115 -11.69 5.21 -9.94
N LYS A 116 -12.85 5.83 -10.12
CA LYS A 116 -13.24 6.42 -11.40
C LYS A 116 -12.76 7.87 -11.44
N LEU A 117 -11.98 8.22 -12.46
CA LEU A 117 -11.50 9.58 -12.67
C LEU A 117 -12.61 10.47 -13.25
N SER A 118 -12.65 11.75 -12.87
CA SER A 118 -13.62 12.73 -13.40
C SER A 118 -13.43 13.05 -14.88
N LYS A 119 -12.24 12.80 -15.40
CA LYS A 119 -11.91 12.85 -16.83
C LYS A 119 -10.87 11.80 -17.17
N ARG A 120 -10.83 11.42 -18.44
CA ARG A 120 -9.82 10.50 -18.98
C ARG A 120 -8.42 11.11 -18.87
N ALA A 121 -7.46 10.34 -18.39
CA ALA A 121 -6.03 10.67 -18.42
C ALA A 121 -5.51 10.71 -19.86
N LYS A 122 -4.63 11.66 -20.16
CA LYS A 122 -3.95 11.77 -21.46
C LYS A 122 -2.77 10.81 -21.47
N ILE A 123 -2.85 9.72 -22.22
CA ILE A 123 -1.77 8.73 -22.29
C ILE A 123 -0.57 9.31 -23.04
N ASN A 124 0.63 9.13 -22.49
CA ASN A 124 1.91 9.58 -23.05
C ASN A 124 3.08 8.80 -22.43
N ASN A 125 4.32 9.22 -22.65
CA ASN A 125 5.51 8.53 -22.12
C ASN A 125 5.59 8.49 -20.58
N ALA A 126 4.95 9.43 -19.88
CA ALA A 126 4.94 9.51 -18.42
C ALA A 126 3.64 8.99 -17.79
N VAL A 127 2.59 8.74 -18.58
CA VAL A 127 1.28 8.29 -18.12
C VAL A 127 0.79 7.16 -19.02
N GLN A 128 0.79 5.93 -18.51
CA GLN A 128 0.35 4.72 -19.22
C GLN A 128 -0.34 3.79 -18.23
N ASP A 129 -1.30 3.00 -18.70
CA ASP A 129 -1.90 1.95 -17.90
C ASP A 129 -0.99 0.72 -17.77
N ILE A 130 -1.14 0.00 -16.66
CA ILE A 130 -0.52 -1.31 -16.47
C ILE A 130 -1.53 -2.41 -16.81
N PRO A 131 -1.12 -3.48 -17.53
CA PRO A 131 -2.00 -4.63 -17.73
C PRO A 131 -2.29 -5.33 -16.41
N LEU A 132 -3.54 -5.75 -16.24
CA LEU A 132 -3.93 -6.63 -15.13
C LEU A 132 -3.54 -8.08 -15.45
N PRO A 133 -3.29 -8.92 -14.43
CA PRO A 133 -3.14 -10.37 -14.62
C PRO A 133 -4.34 -10.97 -15.34
N THR A 134 -4.07 -11.93 -16.23
CA THR A 134 -5.11 -12.65 -16.99
C THR A 134 -5.62 -13.91 -16.29
N SER A 135 -4.92 -14.39 -15.26
CA SER A 135 -5.37 -15.46 -14.37
C SER A 135 -5.43 -15.00 -12.92
N GLY A 136 -6.24 -15.69 -12.12
CA GLY A 136 -6.29 -15.56 -10.66
C GLY A 136 -5.28 -16.45 -9.94
N ASP A 137 -4.28 -16.98 -10.65
CA ASP A 137 -3.28 -17.87 -10.07
C ASP A 137 -2.34 -17.11 -9.14
N ASP A 138 -1.89 -17.77 -8.08
CA ASP A 138 -0.88 -17.22 -7.21
C ASP A 138 0.46 -17.04 -7.93
N VAL A 139 1.10 -15.91 -7.65
CA VAL A 139 2.52 -15.73 -8.01
C VAL A 139 3.34 -16.75 -7.23
N LYS A 140 4.17 -17.52 -7.95
CA LYS A 140 4.95 -18.61 -7.34
C LYS A 140 5.90 -18.08 -6.25
N PRO A 141 5.99 -18.73 -5.07
CA PRO A 141 7.00 -18.39 -4.06
C PRO A 141 8.43 -18.42 -4.64
N GLY A 142 9.25 -17.46 -4.25
CA GLY A 142 10.61 -17.24 -4.79
C GLY A 142 10.67 -16.29 -5.98
N THR A 143 9.52 -15.89 -6.55
CA THR A 143 9.46 -14.89 -7.62
C THR A 143 9.85 -13.52 -7.07
N THR A 144 10.78 -12.82 -7.74
CA THR A 144 11.15 -11.45 -7.38
C THR A 144 10.25 -10.43 -8.07
N CYS A 145 9.52 -9.66 -7.29
CA CYS A 145 8.65 -8.57 -7.71
C CYS A 145 9.25 -7.21 -7.37
N ARG A 146 8.78 -6.16 -8.03
CA ARG A 146 9.15 -4.77 -7.74
C ARG A 146 8.01 -4.04 -7.06
N VAL A 147 8.37 -3.17 -6.14
CA VAL A 147 7.45 -2.37 -5.34
C VAL A 147 7.86 -0.93 -5.49
N ALA A 148 6.93 -0.06 -5.90
CA ALA A 148 7.23 1.35 -6.10
C ALA A 148 6.29 2.23 -5.27
N GLY A 149 6.81 3.34 -4.75
CA GLY A 149 6.01 4.29 -3.99
C GLY A 149 6.81 5.47 -3.44
N TRP A 150 6.08 6.38 -2.80
CA TRP A 150 6.62 7.56 -2.13
C TRP A 150 6.52 7.49 -0.61
N GLY A 151 6.41 6.29 -0.05
CA GLY A 151 6.28 6.12 1.40
C GLY A 151 7.61 6.26 2.13
N ARG A 152 7.71 5.73 3.35
CA ARG A 152 8.92 5.90 4.17
C ARG A 152 10.06 5.06 3.59
N THR A 153 11.27 5.56 3.74
CA THR A 153 12.48 4.88 3.26
C THR A 153 13.29 4.25 4.38
N THR A 154 12.95 4.54 5.64
CA THR A 154 13.64 4.04 6.83
C THR A 154 12.66 3.86 7.98
N ASN A 155 12.94 2.89 8.86
CA ASN A 155 12.19 2.67 10.10
C ASN A 155 12.38 3.78 11.15
N ARG A 156 13.30 4.73 10.91
CA ARG A 156 13.70 5.75 11.90
C ARG A 156 13.06 7.11 11.66
N ASN A 157 12.64 7.39 10.42
CA ASN A 157 12.06 8.67 10.04
C ASN A 157 10.62 8.46 9.58
N GLU A 158 9.72 9.33 10.02
CA GLU A 158 8.33 9.38 9.55
C GLU A 158 8.20 10.12 8.19
N LYS A 159 9.29 10.77 7.75
CA LYS A 159 9.30 11.53 6.50
C LYS A 159 9.17 10.60 5.30
N LEU A 160 8.11 10.84 4.53
CA LEU A 160 7.84 10.20 3.26
C LEU A 160 8.84 10.65 2.19
N SER A 161 9.17 9.77 1.24
CA SER A 161 10.10 10.10 0.16
C SER A 161 9.50 11.13 -0.79
N ASP A 162 10.26 12.20 -1.11
CA ASP A 162 9.80 13.16 -2.12
C ASP A 162 9.77 12.53 -3.51
N THR A 163 10.79 11.75 -3.86
CA THR A 163 10.94 11.12 -5.17
C THR A 163 10.38 9.70 -5.17
N LEU A 164 9.95 9.23 -6.34
CA LEU A 164 9.47 7.87 -6.48
C LEU A 164 10.63 6.91 -6.31
N ARG A 165 10.45 5.91 -5.44
CA ARG A 165 11.46 4.87 -5.19
C ARG A 165 10.90 3.50 -5.48
N GLU A 166 11.79 2.55 -5.71
CA GLU A 166 11.43 1.15 -5.80
C GLU A 166 12.38 0.21 -5.07
N VAL A 167 11.84 -0.95 -4.68
CA VAL A 167 12.58 -2.03 -4.03
C VAL A 167 12.15 -3.38 -4.60
N ASN A 168 13.07 -4.33 -4.63
CA ASN A 168 12.77 -5.72 -4.96
C ASN A 168 12.25 -6.46 -3.71
N VAL A 169 11.17 -7.21 -3.88
CA VAL A 169 10.64 -8.12 -2.88
C VAL A 169 10.52 -9.51 -3.48
N THR A 170 10.67 -10.55 -2.67
CA THR A 170 10.51 -11.94 -3.11
C THR A 170 9.24 -12.49 -2.52
N VAL A 171 8.39 -13.11 -3.35
CA VAL A 171 7.16 -13.76 -2.90
C VAL A 171 7.48 -14.89 -1.94
N ILE A 172 6.79 -14.92 -0.81
CA ILE A 172 6.93 -15.92 0.25
C ILE A 172 5.64 -16.75 0.27
N SER A 173 5.78 -18.07 0.45
CA SER A 173 4.61 -18.93 0.50
C SER A 173 3.69 -18.57 1.67
N ARG A 174 2.36 -18.64 1.47
CA ARG A 174 1.39 -18.43 2.56
C ARG A 174 1.66 -19.35 3.74
N LYS A 175 2.07 -20.61 3.50
CA LYS A 175 2.48 -21.55 4.54
C LYS A 175 3.58 -21.00 5.44
N THR A 176 4.60 -20.38 4.85
CA THR A 176 5.70 -19.75 5.61
C THR A 176 5.19 -18.51 6.36
N CYS A 177 4.40 -17.66 5.71
CA CYS A 177 3.90 -16.44 6.34
C CYS A 177 2.90 -16.74 7.47
N ASN A 178 2.15 -17.82 7.39
CA ASN A 178 1.19 -18.23 8.40
C ASN A 178 1.78 -19.05 9.55
N ASP A 179 3.10 -19.20 9.66
CA ASP A 179 3.69 -19.87 10.81
C ASP A 179 3.42 -19.13 12.13
N LYS A 180 3.75 -19.78 13.25
CA LYS A 180 3.53 -19.23 14.60
C LYS A 180 4.35 -17.97 14.91
N LYS A 181 5.44 -17.73 14.18
CA LYS A 181 6.40 -16.64 14.42
C LYS A 181 6.07 -15.38 13.63
N HIS A 182 5.26 -15.50 12.57
CA HIS A 182 4.84 -14.39 11.71
C HIS A 182 3.34 -14.11 11.91
N TYR A 183 2.51 -14.40 10.90
CA TYR A 183 1.13 -13.96 10.84
C TYR A 183 0.12 -14.90 11.50
N LYS A 184 0.55 -16.05 12.05
CA LYS A 184 -0.31 -16.96 12.83
C LYS A 184 -1.65 -17.27 12.14
N ASN A 185 -1.60 -17.75 10.90
CA ASN A 185 -2.76 -18.05 10.05
C ASN A 185 -3.66 -16.86 9.65
N SER A 186 -3.21 -15.61 9.76
CA SER A 186 -4.00 -14.45 9.32
C SER A 186 -3.89 -14.08 7.83
N ILE A 187 -2.93 -14.66 7.09
CA ILE A 187 -2.81 -14.44 5.63
C ILE A 187 -3.75 -15.39 4.89
N THR A 188 -4.74 -14.83 4.22
CA THR A 188 -5.77 -15.60 3.49
C THR A 188 -5.43 -15.75 2.00
N ASN A 189 -6.30 -16.44 1.24
CA ASN A 189 -6.12 -16.64 -0.20
C ASN A 189 -6.26 -15.36 -1.03
N ASN A 190 -6.84 -14.29 -0.48
CA ASN A 190 -6.93 -13.01 -1.18
C ASN A 190 -5.72 -12.09 -0.91
N MET A 191 -4.73 -12.58 -0.14
CA MET A 191 -3.52 -11.86 0.22
C MET A 191 -2.29 -12.55 -0.35
N ILE A 192 -1.24 -11.78 -0.65
CA ILE A 192 0.07 -12.29 -1.03
C ILE A 192 1.11 -11.78 -0.02
N CYS A 193 2.07 -12.63 0.31
CA CYS A 193 3.14 -12.30 1.22
C CYS A 193 4.45 -12.15 0.43
N ALA A 194 5.22 -11.10 0.69
CA ALA A 194 6.53 -10.89 0.07
C ALA A 194 7.49 -10.16 1.00
N GLY A 195 8.80 -10.39 0.84
CA GLY A 195 9.82 -9.75 1.67
C GLY A 195 11.22 -9.77 1.04
N SER A 196 12.17 -9.09 1.67
CA SER A 196 13.50 -8.79 1.11
C SER A 196 14.51 -9.97 1.11
N LYS A 197 14.10 -11.22 1.38
CA LYS A 197 15.05 -12.35 1.50
C LYS A 197 15.49 -12.91 0.14
N GLY A 198 16.79 -12.74 -0.15
CA GLY A 198 17.46 -13.10 -1.40
C GLY A 198 17.56 -14.58 -1.73
N ARG A 199 16.52 -15.17 -2.31
CA ARG A 199 16.64 -16.37 -3.15
C ARG A 199 15.93 -16.12 -4.48
N LYS A 200 16.71 -15.96 -5.55
CA LYS A 200 16.22 -15.64 -6.90
C LYS A 200 15.61 -16.87 -7.58
N LYS A 201 14.31 -16.86 -7.87
CA LYS A 201 13.67 -17.75 -8.85
C LYS A 201 12.63 -16.96 -9.67
N GLY A 202 13.03 -16.37 -10.79
CA GLY A 202 12.13 -15.63 -11.70
C GLY A 202 11.89 -14.16 -11.33
N SER A 203 11.23 -13.41 -12.21
CA SER A 203 10.90 -11.99 -12.04
C SER A 203 9.43 -11.72 -12.38
N CYS A 204 8.77 -10.86 -11.60
CA CYS A 204 7.45 -10.32 -11.87
C CYS A 204 7.53 -8.80 -12.11
N ASN A 205 6.64 -8.29 -12.97
CA ASN A 205 6.52 -6.85 -13.20
C ASN A 205 5.87 -6.16 -11.99
N VAL A 206 6.16 -4.86 -11.86
CA VAL A 206 5.86 -4.02 -10.70
C VAL A 206 4.50 -4.32 -10.08
N SER A 207 4.51 -4.75 -8.82
CA SER A 207 3.32 -4.83 -7.99
C SER A 207 3.05 -3.42 -7.47
N ILE A 208 1.98 -2.78 -7.96
CA ILE A 208 1.47 -1.59 -7.29
C ILE A 208 0.93 -2.04 -5.93
N PHE A 209 1.38 -1.37 -4.88
CA PHE A 209 0.91 -1.62 -3.52
C PHE A 209 -0.50 -1.08 -3.37
N ILE A 210 -1.43 -1.95 -3.69
CA ILE A 210 -2.87 -1.79 -3.55
C ILE A 210 -3.26 -2.76 -2.45
N GLY A 211 -2.72 -2.64 -1.24
CA GLY A 211 -3.09 -3.48 -0.09
C GLY A 211 -2.84 -5.01 -0.20
N ILE A 212 -2.59 -5.57 -1.39
CA ILE A 212 -2.55 -7.02 -1.67
C ILE A 212 -1.25 -7.66 -1.18
N ILE A 213 -0.20 -6.85 -0.99
CA ILE A 213 1.06 -7.33 -0.45
C ILE A 213 1.27 -6.66 0.90
N HIS A 214 1.02 -7.41 1.98
CA HIS A 214 1.63 -7.10 3.26
C HIS A 214 3.12 -7.45 3.12
N ILE A 215 4.00 -6.44 3.00
CA ILE A 215 5.43 -6.65 3.19
C ILE A 215 5.69 -6.56 4.69
N ASP A 216 5.75 -7.70 5.36
CA ASP A 216 6.56 -7.75 6.57
C ASP A 216 8.02 -7.91 6.18
N TYR A 217 8.82 -6.96 6.65
CA TYR A 217 10.25 -7.17 6.83
C TYR A 217 10.39 -8.31 7.86
N ILE A 218 10.43 -9.56 7.39
CA ILE A 218 10.80 -10.70 8.23
C ILE A 218 12.24 -10.47 8.66
N LYS A 219 12.43 -9.81 9.80
CA LYS A 219 13.69 -9.75 10.51
C LYS A 219 14.08 -11.20 10.78
N ASN A 220 15.26 -11.61 10.32
CA ASN A 220 15.90 -12.78 10.88
C ASN A 220 16.12 -12.48 12.37
N THR A 221 15.25 -12.98 13.23
CA THR A 221 15.67 -13.35 14.58
C THR A 221 16.56 -14.57 14.41
N THR A 222 17.87 -14.32 14.36
CA THR A 222 18.84 -15.27 14.93
C THR A 222 18.51 -15.48 16.40
#